data_AF-A0A7D5S8E6-F1
#
_entry.id   AF-A0A7D5S8E6-F1
#
_cell.length_a   1.000
_cell.length_b   1.000
_cell.length_c   1.000
_cell.angle_alpha   90.00
_cell.angle_beta   90.00
_cell.angle_gamma   90.00
#
_symmetry.space_group_name_H-M   'P 1'
#
loop_
_entity.id
_entity.type
_entity.pdbx_description
1 polymer ?
#
loop_
_entity_poly.entity_id
_entity_poly.type
_entity_poly.pdbx_seq_one_letter_code
_entity_poly.pdbx_strand_id
1 'polypeptide(L)'
;MGVAFSPNQRFLYVAGGFNLLQYDLHDPDSASAWYYIANIDTTWQKFQGYSNLYNGPDGKLYVGNWSGISKQMSVINNPNAKGLPVGGAPGVFVMIRIL
;
A
#
# COMPACT_ATOMS: atom_id res chain seq x y z
N MET A 1 -7.67 3.83 -8.67
CA MET A 1 -8.01 3.42 -7.30
C MET A 1 -8.08 1.91 -7.24
N GLY A 2 -7.82 1.31 -6.09
CA GLY A 2 -7.82 -0.14 -5.93
C GLY A 2 -8.03 -0.56 -4.49
N VAL A 3 -8.54 -1.77 -4.31
CA VAL A 3 -8.69 -2.42 -3.00
C VAL A 3 -8.19 -3.86 -3.09
N ALA A 4 -7.57 -4.36 -2.03
CA ALA A 4 -7.17 -5.76 -1.93
C ALA A 4 -7.07 -6.21 -0.48
N PHE A 5 -7.46 -7.45 -0.22
CA PHE A 5 -7.21 -8.08 1.08
C PHE A 5 -5.75 -8.51 1.20
N SER A 6 -5.22 -8.46 2.42
CA SER A 6 -3.99 -9.17 2.77
C SER A 6 -4.15 -10.68 2.52
N PRO A 7 -3.06 -11.41 2.26
CA PRO A 7 -3.11 -12.87 2.07
C PRO A 7 -3.77 -13.63 3.22
N ASN A 8 -3.61 -13.17 4.47
CA ASN A 8 -4.26 -13.76 5.64
C ASN A 8 -5.70 -13.24 5.90
N GLN A 9 -6.23 -12.39 5.03
CA GLN A 9 -7.59 -11.81 5.08
C GLN A 9 -7.89 -10.92 6.31
N ARG A 10 -6.89 -10.56 7.11
CA ARG A 10 -7.09 -9.66 8.27
C ARG A 10 -7.16 -8.19 7.86
N PHE A 11 -6.39 -7.77 6.85
CA PHE A 11 -6.28 -6.37 6.47
C PHE A 11 -6.90 -6.12 5.11
N LEU A 12 -7.57 -4.97 4.96
CA LEU A 12 -7.98 -4.42 3.68
C LEU A 12 -7.06 -3.25 3.33
N TYR A 13 -6.42 -3.30 2.17
CA TYR A 13 -5.63 -2.21 1.63
C TYR A 13 -6.46 -1.38 0.66
N VAL A 14 -6.32 -0.06 0.73
CA VAL A 14 -7.04 0.89 -0.12
C VAL A 14 -6.05 1.88 -0.74
N ALA A 15 -6.01 1.90 -2.07
CA ALA A 15 -5.27 2.88 -2.85
C ALA A 15 -6.20 4.04 -3.24
N GLY A 16 -6.07 5.17 -2.54
CA GLY A 16 -6.89 6.37 -2.70
C GLY A 16 -6.34 7.36 -3.73
N GLY A 17 -5.41 6.93 -4.59
CA GLY A 17 -4.75 7.78 -5.57
C GLY A 17 -3.54 8.43 -4.96
N PHE A 18 -3.70 9.27 -3.92
CA PHE A 18 -2.60 10.01 -3.29
C PHE A 18 -2.12 9.46 -1.94
N ASN A 19 -2.83 8.45 -1.43
CA ASN A 19 -2.50 7.77 -0.21
C ASN A 19 -2.74 6.26 -0.35
N LEU A 20 -2.06 5.51 0.51
CA LEU A 20 -2.26 4.08 0.69
C LEU A 20 -2.64 3.85 2.15
N LEU A 21 -3.81 3.26 2.35
CA LEU A 21 -4.36 2.98 3.66
C LEU A 21 -4.42 1.47 3.89
N GLN A 22 -4.32 1.09 5.15
CA GLN A 22 -4.60 -0.25 5.65
C GLN A 22 -5.72 -0.16 6.68
N TYR A 23 -6.67 -1.07 6.61
CA TYR A 23 -7.76 -1.22 7.56
C TYR A 23 -7.69 -2.61 8.21
N ASP A 24 -7.65 -2.66 9.54
CA ASP A 24 -7.65 -3.90 10.32
C ASP A 24 -9.10 -4.33 10.59
N LEU A 25 -9.55 -5.39 9.90
CA LEU A 25 -10.92 -5.90 10.00
C LEU A 25 -11.24 -6.49 11.38
N HIS A 26 -10.21 -6.75 12.19
CA HIS A 26 -10.32 -7.36 13.51
C HIS A 26 -10.11 -6.36 14.65
N ASP A 27 -9.85 -5.09 14.34
CA ASP A 27 -9.75 -4.06 15.37
C ASP A 27 -11.17 -3.68 15.84
N PRO A 28 -11.52 -3.86 17.13
CA PRO A 28 -12.86 -3.57 17.62
C PRO A 28 -13.16 -2.06 17.66
N ASP A 29 -12.14 -1.19 17.59
CA ASP A 29 -12.31 0.25 17.55
C ASP A 29 -12.07 0.77 16.13
N SER A 30 -13.15 1.24 15.50
CA SER A 30 -13.10 1.83 14.15
C SER A 30 -12.17 3.04 14.04
N ALA A 31 -11.88 3.73 15.14
CA ALA A 31 -10.97 4.87 15.17
C ALA A 31 -9.50 4.45 15.07
N SER A 32 -9.13 3.28 15.62
CA SER A 32 -7.77 2.73 15.55
C SER A 32 -7.56 1.68 14.44
N ALA A 33 -8.65 1.23 13.82
CA ALA A 33 -8.63 0.25 12.74
C ALA A 33 -7.90 0.75 11.48
N TRP A 34 -7.87 2.07 11.25
CA TRP A 34 -7.22 2.68 10.09
C TRP A 34 -5.74 2.99 10.34
N TYR A 35 -4.90 2.68 9.37
CA TYR A 35 -3.49 3.01 9.39
C TYR A 35 -3.03 3.62 8.05
N TYR A 36 -2.27 4.70 8.11
CA TYR A 36 -1.66 5.35 6.95
C TYR A 36 -0.34 4.66 6.58
N ILE A 37 -0.31 3.99 5.44
CA ILE A 37 0.89 3.27 4.96
C ILE A 37 1.83 4.22 4.22
N ALA A 38 1.30 5.02 3.30
CA ALA A 38 2.09 5.93 2.49
C ALA A 38 1.28 7.12 1.96
N ASN A 39 1.99 8.21 1.68
CA ASN A 39 1.53 9.38 0.92
C ASN A 39 2.41 9.55 -0.32
N ILE A 40 2.09 10.53 -1.16
CA ILE A 40 2.96 10.96 -2.26
C ILE A 40 4.40 11.23 -1.77
N ASP A 41 5.38 10.78 -2.53
CA ASP A 41 6.82 10.93 -2.24
C ASP A 41 7.53 11.93 -3.18
N THR A 42 6.77 12.46 -4.14
CA THR A 42 7.19 13.36 -5.20
C THR A 42 6.23 14.55 -5.27
N THR A 43 6.49 15.50 -6.17
CA THR A 43 5.53 16.58 -6.40
C THR A 43 4.25 16.04 -7.03
N TRP A 44 3.12 16.72 -6.80
CA TRP A 44 1.82 16.37 -7.37
C TRP A 44 1.85 16.15 -8.90
N GLN A 45 2.66 16.92 -9.63
CA GLN A 45 2.79 16.82 -11.08
C GLN A 45 3.58 15.58 -11.55
N LYS A 46 4.45 15.03 -10.70
CA LYS A 46 5.29 13.86 -11.03
C LYS A 46 4.71 12.57 -10.49
N PHE A 47 3.89 12.65 -9.44
CA PHE A 47 3.33 11.47 -8.82
C PHE A 47 2.25 10.83 -9.70
N GLN A 48 2.45 9.56 -10.04
CA GLN A 48 1.58 8.82 -10.95
C GLN A 48 0.39 8.16 -10.27
N GLY A 49 0.09 8.44 -9.01
CA GLY A 49 -1.08 7.90 -8.33
C GLY A 49 -0.99 6.41 -7.99
N TYR A 50 -1.25 6.04 -6.74
CA TYR A 50 -1.49 4.66 -6.36
C TYR A 50 -2.80 4.16 -7.01
N SER A 51 -2.75 3.03 -7.70
CA SER A 51 -3.88 2.48 -8.45
C SER A 51 -4.19 1.04 -8.01
N ASN A 52 -4.42 0.13 -8.95
CA ASN A 52 -4.82 -1.25 -8.70
C ASN A 52 -3.86 -1.95 -7.72
N LEU A 53 -4.42 -2.81 -6.88
CA LEU A 53 -3.70 -3.60 -5.88
C LEU A 53 -3.82 -5.08 -6.26
N TYR A 54 -2.70 -5.81 -6.23
CA TYR A 54 -2.65 -7.21 -6.64
C TYR A 54 -1.93 -8.07 -5.61
N ASN A 55 -2.54 -9.20 -5.24
CA ASN A 55 -1.86 -10.23 -4.48
C ASN A 55 -0.89 -10.97 -5.39
N GLY A 56 0.39 -10.95 -5.03
CA GLY A 56 1.42 -11.76 -5.66
C GLY A 56 1.40 -13.21 -5.17
N PRO A 57 1.87 -14.16 -5.98
CA PRO A 57 2.02 -15.56 -5.55
C PRO A 57 3.08 -15.74 -4.45
N ASP A 58 3.91 -14.73 -4.20
CA ASP A 58 4.96 -14.66 -3.18
C ASP A 58 4.46 -14.11 -1.83
N GLY A 59 3.14 -13.89 -1.69
CA GLY A 59 2.54 -13.37 -0.46
C GLY A 59 2.74 -11.87 -0.25
N LYS A 60 3.17 -11.14 -1.28
CA LYS A 60 3.29 -9.67 -1.26
C LYS A 60 2.08 -9.01 -1.93
N LEU A 61 1.91 -7.71 -1.68
CA LEU A 61 0.93 -6.90 -2.39
C LEU A 61 1.63 -5.93 -3.35
N TYR A 62 1.26 -5.95 -4.62
CA TYR A 62 1.79 -5.03 -5.63
C TYR A 62 0.82 -3.88 -5.86
N VAL A 63 1.37 -2.66 -5.92
CA VAL A 63 0.64 -1.42 -6.11
C VAL A 63 1.02 -0.85 -7.47
N GLY A 64 0.06 -0.83 -8.39
CA GLY A 64 0.24 -0.26 -9.72
C GLY A 64 0.14 1.27 -9.71
N ASN A 65 0.51 1.89 -10.82
CA ASN A 65 0.47 3.34 -11.01
C ASN A 65 -0.68 3.73 -11.94
N TRP A 66 -1.34 4.87 -11.67
CA TRP A 66 -2.38 5.39 -12.57
C TRP A 66 -1.80 5.68 -13.95
N SER A 67 -2.56 5.33 -14.99
CA SER A 67 -2.17 5.37 -16.40
C SER A 67 -0.96 4.50 -16.81
N GLY A 68 -0.34 3.75 -15.88
CA GLY A 68 0.71 2.77 -16.20
C GLY A 68 1.95 3.37 -16.90
N ILE A 69 2.24 4.64 -16.70
CA ILE A 69 3.34 5.34 -17.39
C ILE A 69 4.70 4.81 -16.90
N SER A 70 4.83 4.53 -15.60
CA SER A 70 5.98 3.82 -15.04
C SER A 70 5.88 2.32 -15.25
N LYS A 71 7.03 1.71 -15.57
CA LYS A 71 7.21 0.26 -15.68
C LYS A 71 7.47 -0.41 -14.33
N GLN A 72 7.66 0.36 -13.27
CA GLN A 72 7.88 -0.15 -11.91
C GLN A 72 6.58 -0.14 -11.11
N MET A 73 6.42 -1.08 -10.18
CA MET A 73 5.32 -1.08 -9.23
C MET A 73 5.86 -0.93 -7.81
N SER A 74 5.11 -0.26 -6.95
CA SER A 74 5.43 -0.30 -5.52
C SER A 74 4.99 -1.64 -4.93
N VAL A 75 5.62 -2.07 -3.84
CA VAL A 75 5.33 -3.37 -3.21
C VAL A 75 5.19 -3.25 -1.71
N ILE A 76 4.14 -3.88 -1.17
CA ILE A 76 3.99 -4.12 0.26
C ILE A 76 4.57 -5.52 0.54
N ASN A 77 5.75 -5.58 1.17
CA ASN A 77 6.49 -6.83 1.35
C ASN A 77 5.92 -7.72 2.46
N ASN A 78 5.27 -7.14 3.46
CA ASN A 78 4.69 -7.86 4.59
C ASN A 78 3.22 -7.46 4.80
N PRO A 79 2.31 -7.83 3.88
CA PRO A 79 0.90 -7.38 3.91
C PRO A 79 0.09 -7.95 5.10
N ASN A 80 0.63 -8.92 5.82
CA ASN A 80 0.01 -9.51 7.01
C ASN A 80 0.46 -8.84 8.32
N ALA A 81 1.30 -7.81 8.27
CA ALA A 81 1.70 -7.01 9.43
C ALA A 81 0.85 -5.74 9.53
N LYS A 82 0.45 -5.36 10.75
CA LYS A 82 -0.24 -4.08 10.99
C LYS A 82 0.79 -2.95 10.92
N GLY A 83 0.50 -1.95 10.11
CA GLY A 83 1.29 -0.73 9.97
C GLY A 83 2.72 -0.91 9.46
N LEU A 84 3.54 0.13 9.61
CA LEU A 84 4.97 0.11 9.29
C LEU A 84 5.79 -0.47 10.45
N PRO A 85 6.96 -1.10 10.20
CA PRO A 85 7.84 -1.58 11.25
C PRO A 85 8.35 -0.40 12.10
N VAL A 86 8.52 -0.65 13.40
CA VAL A 86 9.22 0.29 14.29
C VAL A 86 10.63 0.56 13.73
N GLY A 87 11.00 1.84 13.62
CA GLY A 87 12.31 2.27 13.11
C GLY A 87 12.38 2.57 11.61
N GLY A 88 11.27 2.52 10.86
CA GLY A 88 11.24 2.92 9.44
C GLY A 88 12.03 1.99 8.51
N ALA A 89 12.38 0.79 8.98
CA ALA A 89 13.11 -0.20 8.19
C ALA A 89 12.30 -0.58 6.92
N PRO A 90 12.96 -0.76 5.76
CA PRO A 90 12.33 -0.99 4.46
C PRO A 90 11.76 -2.41 4.37
N GLY A 91 10.71 -2.67 5.15
CA GLY A 91 10.18 -4.01 5.35
C GLY A 91 8.70 -4.14 5.00
N VAL A 92 7.89 -3.09 5.10
CA VAL A 92 6.45 -3.21 4.82
C VAL A 92 6.09 -2.58 3.49
N PHE A 93 6.72 -1.49 3.07
CA PHE A 93 6.47 -0.88 1.77
C PHE A 93 7.81 -0.48 1.11
N VAL A 94 8.16 -1.12 0.01
CA VAL A 94 9.22 -0.63 -0.87
C VAL A 94 8.54 0.15 -1.98
N MET A 95 8.61 1.47 -1.84
CA MET A 95 8.24 2.39 -2.89
C MET A 95 9.35 2.39 -3.92
N ILE A 96 9.07 1.91 -5.13
CA ILE A 96 10.02 2.06 -6.23
C ILE A 96 9.84 3.47 -6.77
N ARG A 97 10.88 4.30 -6.63
CA ARG A 97 10.90 5.68 -7.11
C ARG A 97 10.59 5.72 -8.60
N ILE A 98 9.51 6.41 -8.94
CA ILE A 98 9.16 6.70 -10.32
C ILE A 98 9.87 8.03 -10.65
N LEU A 99 11.01 7.96 -11.34
CA LEU A 99 11.70 9.13 -11.90
C LEU A 99 11.00 9.59 -13.19
#